data_AF-T2JUY4-F1
#
_entry.id   AF-T2JUY4-F1
#
_cell.length_a   1.000
_cell.length_b   1.000
_cell.length_c   1.000
_cell.angle_alpha   90.00
_cell.angle_beta   90.00
_cell.angle_gamma   90.00
#
_symmetry.space_group_name_H-M   'P 1'
#
loop_
_entity.id
_entity.type
_entity.pdbx_description
1 polymer ?
#
loop_
_entity_poly.entity_id
_entity_poly.type
_entity_poly.pdbx_seq_one_letter_code
_entity_poly.pdbx_strand_id
1 'polypeptide(L)'
;MEQDQLSSPVRVLDKAIKELIEVNYQLSYQELSALRELTETTQHFWEIDNRLRQSNPNPKLPRATLIEFIQLLRRGTITANPRPPYYLGKKPSYVTLATIFQYRSLKSCHRWQFWLDISSNLWEKGGASVLFCAPLFLREWSGRTLTPEDEFEADQARLQRILRDLLGRVKDKVILCHSDLSVKGTEQTGPLLTLVNGCEEI
;
A
#
# COMPACT_ATOMS: atom_id res chain seq x y z
N MET A 1 29.81 -35.12 -6.34
CA MET A 1 28.74 -35.05 -5.31
C MET A 1 28.47 -33.59 -5.01
N GLU A 2 27.95 -32.85 -6.00
CA GLU A 2 27.76 -31.37 -5.94
C GLU A 2 26.33 -30.94 -6.30
N GLN A 3 25.45 -31.88 -6.67
CA GLN A 3 24.12 -31.58 -7.20
C GLN A 3 23.10 -31.14 -6.14
N ASP A 4 23.42 -31.20 -4.85
CA ASP A 4 22.47 -30.91 -3.76
C ASP A 4 22.60 -29.49 -3.17
N GLN A 5 23.64 -28.73 -3.56
CA GLN A 5 23.84 -27.36 -3.07
C GLN A 5 22.93 -26.32 -3.76
N LEU A 6 22.34 -26.65 -4.91
CA LEU A 6 21.43 -25.79 -5.67
C LEU A 6 19.95 -25.97 -5.27
N SER A 7 19.63 -26.80 -4.29
CA SER A 7 18.24 -27.11 -3.92
C SER A 7 17.50 -25.94 -3.26
N SER A 8 18.21 -25.00 -2.65
CA SER A 8 17.62 -23.81 -2.02
C SER A 8 18.15 -22.53 -2.65
N PRO A 9 17.35 -21.82 -3.45
CA PRO A 9 17.74 -20.57 -4.10
C PRO A 9 18.10 -19.43 -3.14
N VAL A 10 17.65 -19.52 -1.88
CA VAL A 10 18.13 -18.68 -0.78
C VAL A 10 19.63 -18.87 -0.55
N ARG A 11 20.14 -20.11 -0.63
CA ARG A 11 21.57 -20.40 -0.49
C ARG A 11 22.37 -19.90 -1.69
N VAL A 12 21.80 -19.96 -2.89
CA VAL A 12 22.44 -19.40 -4.11
C VAL A 12 22.58 -17.89 -3.97
N LEU A 13 21.53 -17.21 -3.50
CA LEU A 13 21.57 -15.78 -3.24
C LEU A 13 22.56 -15.42 -2.13
N ASP A 14 22.52 -16.11 -0.99
CA ASP A 14 23.45 -15.89 0.14
C ASP A 14 24.92 -16.05 -0.29
N LYS A 15 25.21 -17.08 -1.09
CA LYS A 15 26.54 -17.30 -1.67
C LYS A 15 26.94 -16.14 -2.61
N ALA A 16 26.04 -15.71 -3.49
CA ALA A 16 26.31 -14.60 -4.40
C ALA A 16 26.53 -13.27 -3.65
N ILE A 17 25.77 -13.00 -2.57
CA ILE A 17 25.97 -11.82 -1.72
C ILE A 17 27.36 -11.84 -1.07
N LYS A 18 27.75 -12.99 -0.49
CA LYS A 18 29.07 -13.16 0.12
C LYS A 18 30.21 -12.96 -0.88
N GLU A 19 30.14 -13.64 -2.02
CA GLU A 19 31.24 -13.65 -3.01
C GLU A 19 31.37 -12.32 -3.76
N LEU A 20 30.25 -11.67 -4.11
CA LEU A 20 30.29 -10.48 -4.95
C LEU A 20 30.35 -9.18 -4.14
N ILE A 21 29.76 -9.16 -2.95
CA ILE A 21 29.51 -7.93 -2.20
C ILE A 21 30.34 -7.86 -0.91
N GLU A 22 30.18 -8.81 0.01
CA GLU A 22 30.79 -8.72 1.35
C GLU A 22 32.33 -8.73 1.32
N VAL A 23 32.94 -9.43 0.35
CA VAL A 23 34.40 -9.46 0.21
C VAL A 23 34.98 -8.13 -0.29
N ASN A 24 34.16 -7.33 -1.00
CA ASN A 24 34.66 -6.20 -1.80
C ASN A 24 34.20 -4.82 -1.29
N TYR A 25 33.18 -4.74 -0.43
CA TYR A 25 32.57 -3.47 -0.04
C TYR A 25 32.29 -3.38 1.47
N GLN A 26 32.60 -2.21 2.06
CA GLN A 26 32.04 -1.83 3.35
C GLN A 26 30.63 -1.30 3.15
N LEU A 27 29.63 -2.10 3.51
CA LEU A 27 28.23 -1.77 3.30
C LEU A 27 27.70 -0.85 4.41
N SER A 28 27.01 0.20 4.01
CA SER A 28 26.19 1.00 4.90
C SER A 28 25.01 0.20 5.46
N TYR A 29 24.40 0.69 6.54
CA TYR A 29 23.19 0.07 7.09
C TYR A 29 22.06 -0.05 6.07
N GLN A 30 21.89 0.94 5.19
CA GLN A 30 20.84 0.93 4.16
C GLN A 30 21.06 -0.19 3.14
N GLU A 31 22.31 -0.39 2.70
CA GLU A 31 22.67 -1.45 1.77
C GLU A 31 22.52 -2.84 2.42
N LEU A 32 22.94 -2.99 3.68
CA LEU A 32 22.69 -4.22 4.45
C LEU A 32 21.20 -4.51 4.62
N SER A 33 20.39 -3.48 4.90
CA SER A 33 18.94 -3.62 4.99
C SER A 33 18.31 -4.04 3.67
N ALA A 34 18.80 -3.51 2.54
CA ALA A 34 18.32 -3.88 1.21
C ALA A 34 18.66 -5.35 0.88
N LEU A 35 19.87 -5.81 1.21
CA LEU A 35 20.26 -7.22 1.02
C LEU A 35 19.44 -8.17 1.88
N ARG A 36 19.15 -7.78 3.12
CA ARG A 36 18.25 -8.52 4.00
C ARG A 36 16.84 -8.60 3.42
N GLU A 37 16.29 -7.49 2.95
CA GLU A 37 14.96 -7.45 2.30
C GLU A 37 14.91 -8.31 1.04
N LEU A 38 15.97 -8.30 0.22
CA LEU A 38 16.10 -9.18 -0.94
C LEU A 38 16.06 -10.66 -0.52
N THR A 39 16.79 -11.02 0.54
CA THR A 39 16.86 -12.40 1.06
C THR A 39 15.50 -12.87 1.58
N GLU A 40 14.81 -12.03 2.35
CA GLU A 40 13.47 -12.32 2.86
C GLU A 40 12.44 -12.42 1.73
N THR A 41 12.55 -11.58 0.70
CA THR A 41 11.71 -11.65 -0.50
C THR A 41 11.93 -12.96 -1.25
N THR A 42 13.17 -13.41 -1.40
CA THR A 42 13.49 -14.72 -1.98
C THR A 42 12.88 -15.85 -1.16
N GLN A 43 12.97 -15.81 0.16
CA GLN A 43 12.36 -16.84 1.03
C GLN A 43 10.85 -16.92 0.82
N HIS A 44 10.13 -15.79 0.88
CA HIS A 44 8.69 -15.77 0.68
C HIS A 44 8.26 -16.20 -0.72
N PHE A 45 8.99 -15.79 -1.76
CA PHE A 45 8.72 -16.22 -3.13
C PHE A 45 8.77 -17.74 -3.27
N TRP A 46 9.78 -18.39 -2.67
CA TRP A 46 9.91 -19.85 -2.68
C TRP A 46 8.90 -20.56 -1.79
N GLU A 47 8.51 -19.97 -0.66
CA GLU A 47 7.44 -20.51 0.17
C GLU A 47 6.12 -20.59 -0.61
N ILE A 48 5.79 -19.54 -1.37
CA ILE A 48 4.61 -19.51 -2.25
C ILE A 48 4.74 -20.54 -3.37
N ASP A 49 5.90 -20.61 -4.06
CA ASP A 49 6.13 -21.60 -5.11
C ASP A 49 5.98 -23.04 -4.59
N ASN A 50 6.50 -23.34 -3.39
CA ASN A 50 6.34 -24.64 -2.75
C ASN A 50 4.87 -24.98 -2.47
N ARG A 51 4.08 -24.03 -1.97
CA ARG A 51 2.64 -24.21 -1.75
C ARG A 51 1.89 -24.43 -3.07
N LEU A 52 2.23 -23.66 -4.12
CA LEU A 52 1.62 -23.80 -5.44
C LEU A 52 1.92 -25.16 -6.06
N ARG A 53 3.15 -25.67 -5.93
CA ARG A 53 3.55 -27.00 -6.39
C ARG A 53 2.73 -28.12 -5.75
N GLN A 54 2.42 -28.02 -4.46
CA GLN A 54 1.61 -29.01 -3.76
C GLN A 54 0.18 -29.07 -4.29
N SER A 55 -0.36 -27.94 -4.72
CA SER A 55 -1.72 -27.83 -5.28
C SER A 55 -1.82 -28.12 -6.78
N ASN A 56 -0.70 -28.15 -7.51
CA ASN A 56 -0.69 -28.20 -8.97
C ASN A 56 -0.35 -29.62 -9.47
N PRO A 57 -1.22 -30.27 -10.28
CA PRO A 57 -0.98 -31.61 -10.81
C PRO A 57 0.23 -31.70 -11.75
N ASN A 58 0.70 -30.57 -12.32
CA ASN A 58 1.91 -30.52 -13.14
C ASN A 58 2.82 -29.36 -12.69
N PRO A 59 3.61 -29.56 -11.61
CA PRO A 59 4.44 -28.50 -11.06
C PRO A 59 5.57 -28.11 -12.02
N LYS A 60 5.79 -26.81 -12.20
CA LYS A 60 6.93 -26.27 -12.96
C LYS A 60 8.25 -26.80 -12.40
N LEU A 61 9.29 -26.96 -13.22
CA LEU A 61 10.63 -27.31 -12.71
C LEU A 61 11.19 -26.21 -11.79
N PRO A 62 11.94 -26.54 -10.72
CA PRO A 62 12.56 -25.54 -9.82
C PRO A 62 13.41 -24.49 -10.54
N ARG A 63 14.09 -24.89 -11.62
CA ARG A 63 14.90 -24.00 -12.45
C ARG A 63 14.06 -22.94 -13.18
N ALA A 64 12.84 -23.27 -13.59
CA ALA A 64 11.95 -22.33 -14.26
C ALA A 64 11.51 -21.22 -13.29
N THR A 65 11.14 -21.59 -12.05
CA THR A 65 10.85 -20.65 -10.96
C THR A 65 12.02 -19.70 -10.70
N LEU A 66 13.26 -20.21 -10.68
CA LEU A 66 14.45 -19.37 -10.53
C LEU A 66 14.62 -18.35 -11.66
N ILE A 67 14.40 -18.77 -12.91
CA ILE A 67 14.48 -17.87 -14.08
C ILE A 67 13.42 -16.77 -13.97
N GLU A 68 12.18 -17.13 -13.62
CA GLU A 68 11.09 -16.17 -13.39
C GLU A 68 11.44 -15.16 -12.29
N PHE A 69 11.99 -15.64 -11.16
CA PHE A 69 12.44 -14.77 -10.07
C PHE A 69 13.51 -13.77 -10.53
N ILE A 70 14.54 -14.23 -11.24
CA ILE A 70 15.61 -13.35 -11.76
C ILE A 70 15.04 -12.33 -12.75
N GLN A 71 14.11 -12.74 -13.61
CA GLN A 71 13.44 -11.82 -14.54
C GLN A 71 12.62 -10.76 -13.80
N LEU A 72 11.93 -11.11 -12.71
CA LEU A 72 11.20 -10.15 -11.87
C LEU A 72 12.13 -9.11 -11.25
N LEU A 73 13.29 -9.54 -10.72
CA LEU A 73 14.31 -8.62 -10.19
C LEU A 73 14.84 -7.69 -11.28
N ARG A 74 15.18 -8.23 -12.46
CA ARG A 74 15.73 -7.45 -13.58
C ARG A 74 14.75 -6.43 -14.16
N ARG A 75 13.45 -6.70 -14.07
CA ARG A 75 12.40 -5.75 -14.46
C ARG A 75 12.25 -4.59 -13.48
N GLY A 76 12.99 -4.62 -12.36
CA GLY A 76 12.84 -3.63 -11.30
C GLY A 76 11.43 -3.69 -10.73
N THR A 77 10.87 -4.89 -10.54
CA THR A 77 9.53 -5.03 -9.94
C THR A 77 9.60 -4.47 -8.51
N ILE A 78 9.19 -3.21 -8.36
CA ILE A 78 9.21 -2.50 -7.09
C ILE A 78 8.17 -3.16 -6.19
N THR A 79 8.57 -3.54 -4.97
CA THR A 79 7.61 -4.01 -3.97
C THR A 79 6.64 -2.87 -3.69
N ALA A 80 5.34 -3.14 -3.62
CA ALA A 80 4.34 -2.10 -3.35
C ALA A 80 4.47 -1.46 -1.95
N ASN A 81 5.39 -1.95 -1.12
CA ASN A 81 5.58 -1.52 0.26
C ASN A 81 7.06 -1.65 0.67
N PRO A 82 7.93 -0.71 0.26
CA PRO A 82 9.32 -0.72 0.71
C PRO A 82 9.39 -0.61 2.23
N ARG A 83 10.37 -1.26 2.85
CA ARG A 83 10.58 -1.11 4.30
C ARG A 83 10.86 0.35 4.65
N PRO A 84 10.21 0.90 5.69
CA PRO A 84 10.54 2.24 6.13
C PRO A 84 12.01 2.26 6.58
N PRO A 85 12.76 3.34 6.28
CA PRO A 85 14.13 3.47 6.73
C PRO A 85 14.17 3.36 8.25
N TYR A 86 15.04 2.48 8.76
CA TYR A 86 15.24 2.30 10.19
C TYR A 86 16.08 3.46 10.74
N TYR A 87 15.59 4.13 11.77
CA TYR A 87 16.32 5.20 12.45
C TYR A 87 16.98 4.63 13.70
N LEU A 88 18.32 4.57 13.73
CA LEU A 88 19.08 4.34 14.96
C LEU A 88 19.16 5.65 15.75
N GLY A 89 18.41 5.78 16.85
CA GLY A 89 18.45 6.94 17.75
C GLY A 89 17.10 7.60 18.02
N LYS A 90 17.10 8.89 18.38
CA LYS A 90 15.87 9.65 18.60
C LYS A 90 15.15 9.85 17.26
N LYS A 91 13.90 9.38 17.19
CA LYS A 91 13.03 9.62 16.03
C LYS A 91 12.88 11.14 15.84
N PRO A 92 13.21 11.72 14.68
CA PRO A 92 13.05 13.15 14.45
C PRO A 92 11.57 13.52 14.53
N SER A 93 11.26 14.79 14.78
CA SER A 93 9.90 15.31 14.57
C SER A 93 9.53 15.14 13.09
N TYR A 94 8.32 14.66 12.82
CA TYR A 94 7.83 14.42 11.46
C TYR A 94 6.38 14.87 11.33
N VAL A 95 5.99 15.17 10.10
CA VAL A 95 4.60 15.31 9.68
C VAL A 95 4.17 14.00 9.04
N THR A 96 3.00 13.48 9.43
CA THR A 96 2.43 12.30 8.78
C THR A 96 1.66 12.71 7.53
N LEU A 97 2.20 12.35 6.37
CA LEU A 97 1.46 12.36 5.11
C LEU A 97 0.95 10.95 4.84
N ALA A 98 -0.37 10.78 4.75
CA ALA A 98 -0.99 9.49 4.54
C ALA A 98 -2.32 9.67 3.80
N THR A 99 -2.70 8.64 3.03
CA THR A 99 -4.08 8.53 2.57
C THR A 99 -5.02 8.32 3.76
N ILE A 100 -6.31 8.62 3.57
CA ILE A 100 -7.35 8.38 4.59
C ILE A 100 -7.31 6.91 5.06
N PHE A 101 -7.20 5.97 4.12
CA PHE A 101 -7.12 4.54 4.44
C PHE A 101 -5.92 4.21 5.35
N GLN A 102 -4.73 4.66 4.98
CA GLN A 102 -3.51 4.44 5.78
C GLN A 102 -3.62 5.08 7.17
N TYR A 103 -4.07 6.32 7.24
CA TYR A 103 -4.20 7.06 8.50
C TYR A 103 -5.13 6.35 9.50
N ARG A 104 -6.28 5.87 9.00
CA ARG A 104 -7.25 5.12 9.80
C ARG A 104 -6.71 3.75 10.22
N SER A 105 -6.00 3.06 9.32
CA SER A 105 -5.40 1.75 9.58
C SER A 105 -4.31 1.81 10.66
N LEU A 106 -3.53 2.90 10.67
CA LEU A 106 -2.54 3.20 11.71
C LEU A 106 -3.16 3.59 13.06
N LYS A 107 -4.49 3.81 13.11
CA LYS A 107 -5.24 4.26 14.30
C LYS A 107 -4.66 5.53 14.92
N SER A 108 -4.06 6.39 14.10
CA SER A 108 -3.40 7.61 14.53
C SER A 108 -4.41 8.67 15.01
N CYS A 109 -3.94 9.57 15.89
CA CYS A 109 -4.64 10.78 16.32
C CYS A 109 -3.63 11.94 16.38
N HIS A 110 -4.01 13.10 15.85
CA HIS A 110 -3.15 14.28 15.79
C HIS A 110 -3.89 15.52 16.28
N ARG A 111 -3.13 16.47 16.85
CA ARG A 111 -3.71 17.74 17.30
C ARG A 111 -4.27 18.55 16.13
N TRP A 112 -3.55 18.56 15.02
CA TRP A 112 -3.90 19.31 13.80
C TRP A 112 -4.02 18.32 12.64
N GLN A 113 -5.06 18.48 11.83
CA GLN A 113 -5.23 17.72 10.59
C GLN A 113 -5.40 18.67 9.41
N PHE A 114 -4.71 18.37 8.31
CA PHE A 114 -4.84 19.07 7.04
C PHE A 114 -5.51 18.12 6.05
N TRP A 115 -6.69 18.48 5.57
CA TRP A 115 -7.44 17.67 4.61
C TRP A 115 -7.24 18.26 3.22
N LEU A 116 -6.59 17.50 2.36
CA LEU A 116 -6.20 17.93 1.02
C LEU A 116 -7.30 17.63 0.00
N ASP A 117 -7.42 18.51 -1.00
CA ASP A 117 -8.30 18.36 -2.15
C ASP A 117 -9.76 18.08 -1.74
N ILE A 118 -10.25 18.79 -0.71
CA ILE A 118 -11.56 18.53 -0.08
C ILE A 118 -12.74 18.75 -1.04
N SER A 119 -12.57 19.65 -2.01
CA SER A 119 -13.52 19.95 -3.08
C SER A 119 -13.64 18.82 -4.12
N SER A 120 -12.82 17.77 -4.03
CA SER A 120 -12.75 16.72 -5.03
C SER A 120 -13.85 15.67 -4.86
N ASN A 121 -14.44 15.24 -5.98
CA ASN A 121 -15.35 14.09 -6.03
C ASN A 121 -14.69 12.78 -5.55
N LEU A 122 -13.36 12.73 -5.45
CA LEU A 122 -12.64 11.54 -5.01
C LEU A 122 -12.83 11.23 -3.52
N TRP A 123 -13.23 12.21 -2.69
CA TRP A 123 -13.61 11.96 -1.30
C TRP A 123 -14.77 10.97 -1.20
N GLU A 124 -15.75 11.10 -2.09
CA GLU A 124 -16.92 10.24 -2.17
C GLU A 124 -16.64 8.88 -2.77
N LYS A 125 -15.81 8.80 -3.81
CA LYS A 125 -15.69 7.59 -4.65
C LYS A 125 -14.77 6.51 -4.12
N GLY A 126 -14.09 6.73 -2.99
CA GLY A 126 -13.21 5.76 -2.32
C GLY A 126 -11.95 5.35 -3.10
N GLY A 127 -11.95 5.47 -4.43
CA GLY A 127 -10.83 5.19 -5.31
C GLY A 127 -10.29 3.78 -5.14
N ALA A 128 -8.96 3.67 -5.17
CA ALA A 128 -8.23 2.41 -5.02
C ALA A 128 -8.42 1.73 -3.64
N SER A 129 -9.09 2.38 -2.68
CA SER A 129 -9.42 1.76 -1.39
C SER A 129 -10.70 0.91 -1.40
N VAL A 130 -11.47 0.95 -2.50
CA VAL A 130 -12.70 0.16 -2.67
C VAL A 130 -12.44 -1.00 -3.61
N LEU A 131 -12.79 -2.21 -3.17
CA LEU A 131 -12.74 -3.41 -4.00
C LEU A 131 -13.92 -3.40 -4.98
N PHE A 132 -13.65 -3.72 -6.24
CA PHE A 132 -14.68 -3.85 -7.27
C PHE A 132 -15.76 -4.86 -6.84
N CYS A 133 -17.03 -4.46 -6.94
CA CYS A 133 -18.20 -5.28 -6.57
C CYS A 133 -18.15 -5.90 -5.16
N ALA A 134 -17.44 -5.30 -4.20
CA ALA A 134 -17.33 -5.81 -2.84
C ALA A 134 -18.68 -6.16 -2.17
N PRO A 135 -19.76 -5.36 -2.33
CA PRO A 135 -21.05 -5.65 -1.69
C PRO A 135 -21.66 -7.00 -2.09
N LEU A 136 -21.39 -7.50 -3.30
CA LEU A 136 -21.94 -8.78 -3.79
C LEU A 136 -21.41 -10.00 -3.00
N PHE A 137 -20.28 -9.85 -2.31
CA PHE A 137 -19.64 -10.91 -1.53
C PHE A 137 -20.03 -10.87 -0.04
N LEU A 138 -20.90 -9.94 0.37
CA LEU A 138 -21.39 -9.88 1.74
C LEU A 138 -22.42 -10.98 1.99
N ARG A 139 -22.36 -11.62 3.17
CA ARG A 139 -23.30 -12.71 3.56
C ARG A 139 -24.76 -12.28 3.54
N GLU A 140 -25.00 -11.00 3.78
CA GLU A 140 -26.33 -10.38 3.81
C GLU A 140 -26.86 -10.01 2.41
N TRP A 141 -26.09 -10.25 1.34
CA TRP A 141 -26.52 -9.91 0.00
C TRP A 141 -27.72 -10.75 -0.43
N SER A 142 -28.78 -10.08 -0.89
CA SER A 142 -30.04 -10.71 -1.27
C SER A 142 -30.04 -11.33 -2.66
N GLY A 143 -28.95 -11.21 -3.42
CA GLY A 143 -28.86 -11.68 -4.81
C GLY A 143 -29.55 -10.77 -5.83
N ARG A 144 -30.06 -9.60 -5.41
CA ARG A 144 -30.60 -8.59 -6.33
C ARG A 144 -29.52 -8.02 -7.25
N THR A 145 -29.92 -7.33 -8.31
CA THR A 145 -28.98 -6.58 -9.15
C THR A 145 -28.49 -5.34 -8.41
N LEU A 146 -27.18 -5.09 -8.42
CA LEU A 146 -26.61 -3.85 -7.89
C LEU A 146 -26.90 -2.72 -8.87
N THR A 147 -27.55 -1.65 -8.40
CA THR A 147 -27.84 -0.47 -9.23
C THR A 147 -26.84 0.66 -8.96
N PRO A 148 -26.69 1.63 -9.87
CA PRO A 148 -25.87 2.82 -9.63
C PRO A 148 -26.29 3.60 -8.38
N GLU A 149 -27.58 3.60 -8.05
CA GLU A 149 -28.11 4.24 -6.84
C GLU A 149 -27.62 3.53 -5.58
N ASP A 150 -27.57 2.19 -5.57
CA ASP A 150 -27.02 1.43 -4.45
C ASP A 150 -25.53 1.78 -4.22
N GLU A 151 -24.76 1.94 -5.30
CA GLU A 151 -23.34 2.35 -5.22
C GLU A 151 -23.20 3.76 -4.64
N PHE A 152 -24.02 4.69 -5.11
CA PHE A 152 -24.04 6.06 -4.62
C PHE A 152 -24.38 6.14 -3.12
N GLU A 153 -25.43 5.42 -2.68
CA GLU A 153 -25.80 5.36 -1.26
C GLU A 153 -24.70 4.73 -0.40
N ALA A 154 -24.06 3.67 -0.89
CA ALA A 154 -22.95 3.03 -0.20
C ALA A 154 -21.75 3.97 -0.04
N ASP A 155 -21.42 4.72 -1.09
CA ASP A 155 -20.34 5.71 -1.07
C ASP A 155 -20.62 6.89 -0.14
N GLN A 156 -21.84 7.41 -0.14
CA GLN A 156 -22.30 8.44 0.80
C GLN A 156 -22.22 7.95 2.26
N ALA A 157 -22.73 6.75 2.54
CA ALA A 157 -22.65 6.16 3.88
C ALA A 157 -21.19 5.93 4.32
N ARG A 158 -20.33 5.50 3.40
CA ARG A 158 -18.88 5.31 3.62
C ARG A 158 -18.21 6.65 3.92
N LEU A 159 -18.48 7.69 3.14
CA LEU A 159 -17.95 9.04 3.34
C LEU A 159 -18.35 9.58 4.73
N GLN A 160 -19.61 9.45 5.12
CA GLN A 160 -20.09 9.89 6.43
C GLN A 160 -19.34 9.20 7.58
N ARG A 161 -19.12 7.88 7.48
CA ARG A 161 -18.36 7.11 8.48
C ARG A 161 -16.90 7.57 8.54
N ILE A 162 -16.29 7.85 7.40
CA ILE A 162 -14.92 8.38 7.31
C ILE A 162 -14.82 9.72 8.01
N LEU A 163 -15.71 10.68 7.70
CA LEU A 163 -15.68 12.01 8.30
C LEU A 163 -15.83 11.95 9.82
N ARG A 164 -16.78 11.16 10.32
CA ARG A 164 -16.95 10.97 11.77
C ARG A 164 -15.69 10.38 12.42
N ASP A 165 -15.07 9.39 11.80
CA ASP A 165 -13.85 8.78 12.32
C ASP A 165 -12.65 9.75 12.28
N LEU A 166 -12.47 10.53 11.20
CA LEU A 166 -11.39 11.52 11.11
C LEU A 166 -11.57 12.66 12.14
N LEU A 167 -12.80 13.16 12.30
CA LEU A 167 -13.15 14.16 13.31
C LEU A 167 -12.96 13.63 14.74
N GLY A 168 -13.21 12.34 14.98
CA GLY A 168 -12.89 11.72 16.28
C GLY A 168 -11.39 11.61 16.59
N ARG A 169 -10.53 11.86 15.60
CA ARG A 169 -9.05 11.73 15.70
C ARG A 169 -8.31 13.06 15.75
N VAL A 170 -9.02 14.20 15.67
CA VAL A 170 -8.43 15.54 15.79
C VAL A 170 -8.65 16.07 17.21
N LYS A 171 -7.66 16.80 17.76
CA LYS A 171 -7.80 17.40 19.09
C LYS A 171 -8.04 18.90 19.06
N ASP A 172 -7.38 19.61 18.15
CA ASP A 172 -7.34 21.07 18.17
C ASP A 172 -8.03 21.66 16.93
N LYS A 173 -7.52 21.37 15.71
CA LYS A 173 -8.00 22.04 14.49
C LYS A 173 -7.95 21.14 13.26
N VAL A 174 -8.97 21.27 12.41
CA VAL A 174 -8.99 20.77 11.03
C VAL A 174 -8.81 21.95 10.08
N ILE A 175 -7.91 21.82 9.13
CA ILE A 175 -7.67 22.80 8.07
C ILE A 175 -8.08 22.13 6.75
N LEU A 176 -8.99 22.78 6.03
CA LEU A 176 -9.50 22.31 4.76
C LEU A 176 -8.71 22.99 3.65
N CYS A 177 -8.07 22.19 2.79
CA CYS A 177 -7.34 22.68 1.63
C CYS A 177 -8.12 22.31 0.38
N HIS A 178 -8.51 23.30 -0.41
CA HIS A 178 -9.26 23.10 -1.66
C HIS A 178 -8.59 23.83 -2.82
N SER A 179 -8.95 23.43 -4.03
CA SER A 179 -8.59 24.09 -5.28
C SER A 179 -9.84 24.13 -6.14
N ASP A 180 -10.15 25.28 -6.74
CA ASP A 180 -11.33 25.43 -7.59
C ASP A 180 -11.23 24.53 -8.83
N LEU A 181 -10.01 24.32 -9.32
CA LEU A 181 -9.73 23.51 -10.50
C LEU A 181 -9.03 22.20 -10.15
N SER A 182 -9.40 21.15 -10.89
CA SER A 182 -8.74 19.84 -10.88
C SER A 182 -7.44 19.86 -11.68
N VAL A 183 -6.66 18.78 -11.62
CA VAL A 183 -5.47 18.58 -12.46
C VAL A 183 -5.76 18.63 -13.97
N LYS A 184 -7.02 18.48 -14.37
CA LYS A 184 -7.47 18.60 -15.77
C LYS A 184 -8.00 19.99 -16.12
N GLY A 185 -7.96 20.94 -15.17
CA GLY A 185 -8.53 22.28 -15.34
C GLY A 185 -10.05 22.32 -15.29
N THR A 186 -10.72 21.25 -14.80
CA THR A 186 -12.17 21.25 -14.60
C THR A 186 -12.51 21.73 -13.21
N GLU A 187 -13.65 22.42 -13.05
CA GLU A 187 -14.12 22.82 -11.73
C GLU A 187 -14.35 21.61 -10.82
N GLN A 188 -14.02 21.79 -9.53
CA GLN A 188 -14.23 20.80 -8.50
C GLN A 188 -15.54 21.04 -7.76
N THR A 189 -16.51 20.15 -7.95
CA THR A 189 -17.85 20.24 -7.35
C THR A 189 -18.15 19.06 -6.42
N GLY A 190 -17.16 18.63 -5.65
CA GLY A 190 -17.26 17.50 -4.72
C GLY A 190 -18.26 17.74 -3.59
N PRO A 191 -18.71 16.66 -2.93
CA PRO A 191 -19.78 16.74 -1.93
C PRO A 191 -19.42 17.56 -0.69
N LEU A 192 -18.12 17.79 -0.45
CA LEU A 192 -17.63 18.55 0.69
C LEU A 192 -17.33 20.02 0.35
N LEU A 193 -17.59 20.46 -0.89
CA LEU A 193 -17.41 21.85 -1.29
C LEU A 193 -18.25 22.81 -0.42
N THR A 194 -19.47 22.41 -0.07
CA THR A 194 -20.33 23.23 0.82
C THR A 194 -19.70 23.47 2.18
N LEU A 195 -18.87 22.56 2.69
CA LEU A 195 -18.15 22.76 3.95
C LEU A 195 -17.08 23.84 3.81
N VAL A 196 -16.39 23.89 2.66
CA VAL A 196 -15.41 24.93 2.36
C VAL A 196 -16.08 26.30 2.33
N ASN A 197 -17.18 26.42 1.59
CA ASN A 197 -17.92 27.67 1.44
C ASN A 197 -18.51 28.20 2.75
N GLY A 198 -18.70 27.33 3.75
CA GLY A 198 -19.18 27.69 5.08
C GLY A 198 -18.08 28.00 6.09
N CYS A 199 -16.81 27.87 5.72
CA CYS A 199 -15.66 28.12 6.60
C CYS A 199 -15.02 29.48 6.30
N GLU A 200 -14.42 30.09 7.32
CA GLU A 200 -13.62 31.31 7.13
C GLU A 200 -12.26 30.98 6.52
N GLU A 201 -11.83 31.76 5.53
CA GLU A 201 -10.47 31.70 4.99
C GLU A 201 -9.46 32.13 6.07
N ILE A 202 -8.32 31.44 6.13
CA ILE A 202 -7.23 31.67 7.10
C ILE A 202 -6.20 32.62 6.51
#